data_AF-A0A0X3PIT4-F1
#
_entry.id   AF-A0A0X3PIT4-F1
#
_cell.length_a   1.000
_cell.length_b   1.000
_cell.length_c   1.000
_cell.angle_alpha   90.00
_cell.angle_beta   90.00
_cell.angle_gamma   90.00
#
_symmetry.space_group_name_H-M   'P 1'
#
loop_
_entity.id
_entity.type
_entity.pdbx_description
1 polymer ?
#
loop_
_entity_poly.entity_id
_entity_poly.type
_entity_poly.pdbx_seq_one_letter_code
_entity_poly.pdbx_strand_id
1 'polypeptide(L)'
;MHISRRHFSHEFNSFLIEAQKKWLERTIHSLNSMCQELKLPLDPARPAKMVELIIESWDELSTLFKAVRPVKPIFGPKDFLNALQALQHPNKNGHDDPLFKSSLSNLPLPTKDLSALRQKYASLNLTCMQNGVDDQSSVGNFCNALRELHSLKVLQHRSSQHARVFLQNGCPLGFRSRIWALCLNINVTRSDRAYYSQLKQNVAETDLVVDQLIHKEMQLIVGNDEMYFVFCDYIYKVLLPFLRDPKVMEVFASYPGTVLKASRRKNIDSVIYPPSGVIPFHGFSMYVSPLCYLYDDPVQLYIVFRQMYMNYFHRLHIISDDPEVRNYPAH
;
A
#
# COMPACT_ATOMS: atom_id res chain seq x y z
N MET A 1 -29.94 31.50 -2.03
CA MET A 1 -28.49 31.64 -1.75
C MET A 1 -27.74 30.46 -2.37
N HIS A 2 -27.34 30.58 -3.63
CA HIS A 2 -26.45 29.61 -4.28
C HIS A 2 -25.02 29.91 -3.84
N ILE A 3 -24.63 29.41 -2.65
CA ILE A 3 -23.21 29.30 -2.33
C ILE A 3 -22.67 28.24 -3.29
N SER A 4 -21.89 28.71 -4.27
CA SER A 4 -21.40 27.92 -5.38
C SER A 4 -20.67 26.68 -4.86
N ARG A 5 -21.05 25.48 -5.34
CA ARG A 5 -20.36 24.19 -5.05
C ARG A 5 -18.83 24.27 -5.21
N ARG A 6 -18.33 25.23 -6.00
CA ARG A 6 -16.90 25.50 -6.22
C ARG A 6 -16.18 26.22 -5.06
N HIS A 7 -16.86 27.03 -4.25
CA HIS A 7 -16.25 27.63 -3.05
C HIS A 7 -16.14 26.59 -1.93
N PHE A 8 -17.19 25.76 -1.76
CA PHE A 8 -17.17 24.63 -0.83
C PHE A 8 -16.03 23.64 -1.11
N SER A 9 -15.69 23.40 -2.39
CA SER A 9 -14.63 22.45 -2.72
C SER A 9 -13.22 22.97 -2.39
N HIS A 10 -12.95 24.27 -2.50
CA HIS A 10 -11.59 24.79 -2.28
C HIS A 10 -11.23 24.85 -0.78
N GLU A 11 -12.15 25.32 0.06
CA GLU A 11 -11.96 25.35 1.52
C GLU A 11 -11.86 23.94 2.09
N PHE A 12 -12.71 23.02 1.62
CA PHE A 12 -12.65 21.61 2.03
C PHE A 12 -11.34 20.94 1.60
N ASN A 13 -10.87 21.18 0.38
CA ASN A 13 -9.60 20.65 -0.10
C ASN A 13 -8.42 21.20 0.71
N SER A 14 -8.40 22.50 1.00
CA SER A 14 -7.38 23.12 1.85
C SER A 14 -7.38 22.54 3.27
N PHE A 15 -8.56 22.28 3.83
CA PHE A 15 -8.73 21.62 5.12
C PHE A 15 -8.15 20.19 5.12
N LEU A 16 -8.41 19.39 4.08
CA LEU A 16 -7.87 18.03 3.97
C LEU A 16 -6.35 18.02 3.78
N ILE A 17 -5.80 18.95 2.99
CA ILE A 17 -4.35 19.13 2.86
C ILE A 17 -3.72 19.42 4.21
N GLU A 18 -4.33 20.31 5.01
CA GLU A 18 -3.84 20.65 6.34
C GLU A 18 -3.96 19.47 7.32
N ALA A 19 -5.06 18.71 7.26
CA ALA A 19 -5.22 17.47 8.02
C ALA A 19 -4.14 16.44 7.66
N GLN A 20 -3.84 16.27 6.37
CA GLN A 20 -2.78 15.37 5.90
C GLN A 20 -1.40 15.80 6.41
N LYS A 21 -1.07 17.10 6.36
CA LYS A 21 0.20 17.61 6.90
C LYS A 21 0.33 17.30 8.39
N LYS A 22 -0.69 17.61 9.19
CA LYS A 22 -0.72 17.33 10.63
C LYS A 22 -0.54 15.85 10.93
N TRP A 23 -1.18 14.98 10.14
CA TRP A 23 -1.02 13.54 10.27
C TRP A 23 0.45 13.09 10.05
N LEU A 24 1.08 13.61 9.00
CA LEU A 24 2.48 13.27 8.70
C LEU A 24 3.47 13.88 9.69
N GLU A 25 3.24 15.11 10.15
CA GLU A 25 4.02 15.75 11.21
C GLU A 25 4.00 14.91 12.49
N ARG A 26 2.81 14.41 12.89
CA ARG A 26 2.69 13.50 14.04
C ARG A 26 3.47 12.19 13.82
N THR A 27 3.42 11.65 12.61
CA THR A 27 4.13 10.42 12.25
C THR A 27 5.65 10.62 12.30
N ILE A 28 6.15 11.72 11.73
CA ILE A 28 7.57 12.10 11.77
C ILE A 28 8.03 12.41 13.19
N HIS A 29 7.21 13.11 13.98
CA HIS A 29 7.52 13.39 15.37
C HIS A 29 7.69 12.08 16.17
N SER A 30 6.80 11.12 15.96
CA SER A 30 6.85 9.80 16.60
C SER A 30 8.11 9.02 16.18
N LEU A 31 8.46 9.05 14.88
CA LEU A 31 9.71 8.46 14.38
C LEU A 31 10.94 9.12 15.00
N ASN A 32 11.00 10.46 15.03
CA ASN A 32 12.12 11.20 15.60
C ASN A 32 12.26 10.95 17.10
N SER A 33 11.15 10.88 17.83
CA SER A 33 11.11 10.55 19.26
C SER A 33 11.67 9.15 19.51
N MET A 34 11.21 8.14 18.76
CA MET A 34 11.75 6.77 18.84
C MET A 34 13.25 6.74 18.53
N CYS A 35 13.70 7.44 17.49
CA CYS A 35 15.12 7.55 17.18
C CYS A 35 15.87 8.10 18.39
N GLN A 36 15.45 9.26 18.93
CA GLN A 36 16.05 9.93 20.10
C GLN A 36 16.14 9.02 21.31
N GLU A 37 15.04 8.39 21.72
CA GLU A 37 14.96 7.45 22.85
C GLU A 37 15.98 6.32 22.71
N LEU A 38 16.02 5.67 21.53
CA LEU A 38 16.86 4.51 21.28
C LEU A 38 18.26 4.86 20.77
N LYS A 39 18.59 6.16 20.71
CA LYS A 39 19.86 6.70 20.16
C LYS A 39 20.17 6.22 18.75
N LEU A 40 19.16 5.86 17.95
CA LEU A 40 19.36 5.37 16.58
C LEU A 40 19.57 6.51 15.56
N PRO A 41 20.56 6.42 14.67
CA PRO A 41 20.65 7.25 13.46
C PRO A 41 19.59 6.83 12.42
N LEU A 42 19.23 7.73 11.49
CA LEU A 42 18.18 7.49 10.48
C LEU A 42 18.61 6.46 9.41
N ASP A 43 19.83 6.59 8.90
CA ASP A 43 20.32 5.87 7.72
C ASP A 43 21.85 5.65 7.73
N PRO A 44 22.44 5.07 8.80
CA PRO A 44 23.88 4.79 8.83
C PRO A 44 24.28 3.79 7.75
N ALA A 45 25.49 3.95 7.22
CA ALA A 45 26.14 2.95 6.39
C ALA A 45 26.48 1.70 7.21
N ARG A 46 26.29 0.52 6.63
CA ARG A 46 26.69 -0.75 7.24
C ARG A 46 28.19 -1.03 7.02
N PRO A 47 28.86 -1.72 7.96
CA PRO A 47 30.23 -2.20 7.75
C PRO A 47 30.30 -3.16 6.56
N ALA A 48 31.40 -3.14 5.79
CA ALA A 48 31.59 -3.95 4.59
C ALA A 48 31.30 -5.45 4.81
N LYS A 49 31.77 -6.02 5.92
CA LYS A 49 31.50 -7.42 6.29
C LYS A 49 29.99 -7.74 6.42
N MET A 50 29.20 -6.79 6.93
CA MET A 50 27.75 -6.96 7.04
C MET A 50 27.08 -6.82 5.67
N VAL A 51 27.60 -5.95 4.79
CA VAL A 51 27.13 -5.82 3.40
C VAL A 51 27.31 -7.15 2.66
N GLU A 52 28.51 -7.72 2.72
CA GLU A 52 28.82 -9.04 2.12
C GLU A 52 27.86 -10.12 2.66
N LEU A 53 27.71 -10.20 3.98
CA LEU A 53 26.82 -11.18 4.63
C LEU A 53 25.35 -11.03 4.19
N ILE A 54 24.82 -9.81 4.06
CA ILE A 54 23.43 -9.58 3.59
C ILE A 54 23.28 -10.04 2.14
N ILE A 55 24.29 -9.80 1.29
CA ILE A 55 24.24 -10.18 -0.12
C ILE A 55 24.28 -11.70 -0.27
N GLU A 56 25.13 -12.38 0.50
CA GLU A 56 25.29 -13.84 0.52
C GLU A 56 24.06 -14.54 1.12
N SER A 57 23.52 -14.02 2.23
CA SER A 57 22.34 -14.55 2.90
C SER A 57 21.03 -13.92 2.42
N TRP A 58 20.98 -13.38 1.19
CA TRP A 58 19.79 -12.68 0.69
C TRP A 58 18.55 -13.57 0.65
N ASP A 59 18.73 -14.88 0.49
CA ASP A 59 17.62 -15.82 0.45
C ASP A 59 17.12 -16.26 1.84
N GLU A 60 17.85 -15.92 2.91
CA GLU A 60 17.61 -16.31 4.30
C GLU A 60 17.68 -15.10 5.27
N LEU A 61 17.21 -13.93 4.82
CA LEU A 61 17.18 -12.69 5.61
C LEU A 61 16.44 -12.83 6.94
N SER A 62 15.45 -13.71 7.01
CA SER A 62 14.69 -14.03 8.23
C SER A 62 15.57 -14.65 9.31
N THR A 63 16.61 -15.39 8.91
CA THR A 63 17.62 -15.93 9.83
C THR A 63 18.64 -14.86 10.22
N LEU A 64 19.03 -14.00 9.28
CA LEU A 64 19.99 -12.93 9.52
C LEU A 64 19.44 -11.85 10.48
N PHE A 65 18.18 -11.44 10.30
CA PHE A 65 17.56 -10.35 11.05
C PHE A 65 16.74 -10.79 12.28
N LYS A 66 17.05 -11.96 12.86
CA LYS A 66 16.37 -12.49 14.05
C LYS A 66 16.42 -11.55 15.26
N ALA A 67 17.52 -10.80 15.41
CA ALA A 67 17.69 -9.87 16.52
C ALA A 67 17.03 -8.52 16.20
N VAL A 68 15.90 -8.22 16.85
CA VAL A 68 15.17 -6.97 16.64
C VAL A 68 15.35 -6.05 17.83
N ARG A 69 15.68 -4.79 17.54
CA ARG A 69 15.77 -3.74 18.55
C ARG A 69 14.39 -3.53 19.20
N PRO A 70 14.31 -3.01 20.44
CA PRO A 70 13.04 -2.77 21.12
C PRO A 70 12.30 -1.53 20.56
N VAL A 71 12.09 -1.50 19.24
CA VAL A 71 11.30 -0.48 18.56
C VAL A 71 9.81 -0.73 18.78
N LYS A 72 9.07 0.37 18.96
CA LYS A 72 7.60 0.36 19.00
C LYS A 72 7.08 0.73 17.60
N PRO A 73 5.90 0.24 17.19
CA PRO A 73 5.25 0.74 16.00
C PRO A 73 5.05 2.26 16.07
N ILE A 74 5.26 2.96 14.95
CA ILE A 74 5.07 4.42 14.87
C ILE A 74 3.58 4.77 14.89
N PHE A 75 2.77 3.99 14.17
CA PHE A 75 1.31 4.07 14.14
C PHE A 75 0.74 2.75 13.63
N GLY A 76 -0.56 2.52 13.88
CA GLY A 76 -1.33 1.45 13.25
C GLY A 76 -2.64 1.97 12.62
N PRO A 77 -3.43 1.08 11.99
CA PRO A 77 -4.68 1.44 11.34
C PRO A 77 -5.68 2.15 12.27
N LYS A 78 -5.70 1.77 13.56
CA LYS A 78 -6.56 2.40 14.58
C LYS A 78 -6.15 3.85 14.86
N ASP A 79 -4.86 4.17 14.86
CA ASP A 79 -4.39 5.54 15.07
C ASP A 79 -4.80 6.45 13.92
N PHE A 80 -4.71 5.95 12.69
CA PHE A 80 -5.15 6.67 11.50
C PHE A 80 -6.67 6.86 11.50
N LEU A 81 -7.43 5.82 11.83
CA LEU A 81 -8.89 5.92 11.99
C LEU A 81 -9.27 6.97 13.04
N ASN A 82 -8.61 6.97 14.21
CA ASN A 82 -8.85 7.97 15.25
C ASN A 82 -8.52 9.39 14.75
N ALA A 83 -7.46 9.56 13.97
CA ALA A 83 -7.12 10.84 13.35
C ALA A 83 -8.23 11.32 12.40
N LEU A 84 -8.79 10.42 11.58
CA LEU A 84 -9.91 10.71 10.70
C LEU A 84 -11.19 11.07 11.47
N GLN A 85 -11.51 10.35 12.55
CA GLN A 85 -12.69 10.62 13.38
C GLN A 85 -12.60 11.96 14.13
N ALA A 86 -11.39 12.40 14.45
CA ALA A 86 -11.11 13.68 15.09
C ALA A 86 -11.20 14.89 14.14
N LEU A 87 -11.26 14.68 12.82
CA LEU A 87 -11.42 15.76 11.85
C LEU A 87 -12.81 16.39 12.01
N GLN A 88 -12.84 17.72 12.17
CA GLN A 88 -14.08 18.50 12.22
C GLN A 88 -14.17 19.38 10.99
N HIS A 89 -15.18 19.15 10.17
CA HIS A 89 -15.42 19.97 8.98
C HIS A 89 -15.68 21.43 9.38
N PRO A 90 -15.01 22.42 8.74
CA PRO A 90 -15.14 23.85 9.11
C PRO A 90 -16.58 24.37 9.09
N ASN A 91 -17.41 23.84 8.19
CA ASN A 91 -18.80 24.25 8.00
C ASN A 91 -19.83 23.35 8.74
N LYS A 92 -19.40 22.51 9.69
CA LYS A 92 -20.36 21.73 10.50
C LYS A 92 -21.00 22.65 11.54
N ASN A 93 -22.19 23.16 11.23
CA ASN A 93 -23.04 23.84 12.21
C ASN A 93 -23.37 22.85 13.33
N GLY A 94 -23.10 23.21 14.59
CA GLY A 94 -23.14 22.34 15.77
C GLY A 94 -24.50 21.75 16.18
N HIS A 95 -25.43 21.51 15.24
CA HIS A 95 -26.59 20.66 15.46
C HIS A 95 -26.17 19.20 15.34
N ASP A 96 -25.65 18.65 16.45
CA ASP A 96 -25.45 17.22 16.60
C ASP A 96 -26.82 16.54 16.67
N ASP A 97 -27.23 15.87 15.60
CA ASP A 97 -28.33 14.91 15.65
C ASP A 97 -27.84 13.64 16.37
N PRO A 98 -28.35 13.30 17.57
CA PRO A 98 -27.86 12.17 18.36
C PRO A 98 -28.01 10.82 17.64
N LEU A 99 -28.92 10.73 16.67
CA LEU A 99 -29.26 9.50 15.95
C LEU A 99 -28.26 9.14 14.84
N PHE A 100 -27.42 10.09 14.40
CA PHE A 100 -26.46 9.91 13.30
C PHE A 100 -25.00 10.11 13.71
N LYS A 101 -24.65 9.77 14.96
CA LYS A 101 -23.24 9.63 15.39
C LYS A 101 -22.59 8.38 14.79
N SER A 102 -22.54 8.30 13.45
CA SER A 102 -21.56 7.46 12.79
C SER A 102 -20.16 8.05 13.07
N SER A 103 -19.15 7.20 13.18
CA SER A 103 -17.82 7.63 13.62
C SER A 103 -17.15 8.63 12.67
N LEU A 104 -17.66 8.80 11.44
CA LEU A 104 -17.18 9.75 10.42
C LEU A 104 -18.21 10.84 10.07
N SER A 105 -19.28 11.01 10.85
CA SER A 105 -20.32 12.05 10.64
C SER A 105 -19.79 13.49 10.73
N ASN A 106 -18.52 13.66 11.09
CA ASN A 106 -17.81 14.94 11.11
C ASN A 106 -17.27 15.36 9.74
N LEU A 107 -17.30 14.46 8.74
CA LEU A 107 -16.86 14.69 7.37
C LEU A 107 -18.04 14.47 6.40
N PRO A 108 -18.68 15.54 5.90
CA PRO A 108 -19.73 15.40 4.89
C PRO A 108 -19.11 14.97 3.55
N LEU A 109 -18.90 13.67 3.38
CA LEU A 109 -18.40 13.09 2.15
C LEU A 109 -19.55 12.96 1.13
N PRO A 110 -19.38 13.39 -0.13
CA PRO A 110 -20.39 13.19 -1.15
C PRO A 110 -20.53 11.69 -1.46
N THR A 111 -21.61 11.08 -0.98
CA THR A 111 -21.93 9.67 -1.26
C THR A 111 -22.87 9.56 -2.45
N LYS A 112 -22.62 8.57 -3.32
CA LYS A 112 -23.56 8.19 -4.38
C LYS A 112 -24.85 7.67 -3.75
N ASP A 113 -25.99 8.03 -4.33
CA ASP A 113 -27.27 7.43 -3.93
C ASP A 113 -27.35 5.94 -4.34
N LEU A 114 -28.38 5.24 -3.88
CA LEU A 114 -28.56 3.81 -4.16
C LEU A 114 -28.65 3.51 -5.66
N SER A 115 -29.26 4.39 -6.46
CA SER A 115 -29.39 4.21 -7.90
C SER A 115 -28.03 4.29 -8.58
N ALA A 116 -27.26 5.33 -8.26
CA ALA A 116 -25.91 5.53 -8.76
C ALA A 116 -24.94 4.42 -8.30
N LEU A 117 -25.11 3.89 -7.07
CA LEU A 117 -24.35 2.73 -6.60
C LEU A 117 -24.69 1.46 -7.38
N ARG A 118 -25.98 1.18 -7.63
CA ARG A 118 -26.41 0.04 -8.45
C ARG A 118 -25.87 0.14 -9.88
N GLN A 119 -25.87 1.33 -10.47
CA GLN A 119 -25.30 1.54 -11.80
C GLN A 119 -23.77 1.35 -11.79
N LYS A 120 -23.07 1.89 -10.78
CA LYS A 120 -21.61 1.75 -10.66
C LYS A 120 -21.17 0.30 -10.48
N TYR A 121 -21.90 -0.47 -9.68
CA TYR A 121 -21.57 -1.86 -9.34
C TYR A 121 -22.47 -2.87 -10.07
N ALA A 122 -22.93 -2.54 -11.28
CA ALA A 122 -23.82 -3.40 -12.06
C ALA A 122 -23.22 -4.79 -12.35
N SER A 123 -21.89 -4.91 -12.41
CA SER A 123 -21.20 -6.21 -12.57
C SER A 123 -21.24 -7.10 -11.33
N LEU A 124 -21.56 -6.55 -10.15
CA LEU A 124 -21.78 -7.31 -8.92
C LEU A 124 -23.26 -7.68 -8.71
N ASN A 125 -24.10 -7.55 -9.75
CA ASN A 125 -25.50 -7.95 -9.68
C ASN A 125 -25.61 -9.46 -9.43
N LEU A 126 -26.64 -9.89 -8.71
CA LEU A 126 -26.96 -11.31 -8.47
C LEU A 126 -27.16 -12.12 -9.75
N THR A 127 -27.46 -11.46 -10.88
CA THR A 127 -27.54 -12.10 -12.20
C THR A 127 -26.18 -12.36 -12.84
N CYS A 128 -25.10 -11.80 -12.28
CA CYS A 128 -23.72 -12.01 -12.72
C CYS A 128 -23.04 -13.01 -11.80
N MET A 129 -22.70 -14.19 -12.33
CA MET A 129 -22.02 -15.22 -11.54
C MET A 129 -20.64 -14.76 -11.06
N GLN A 130 -20.31 -15.01 -9.80
CA GLN A 130 -19.08 -14.61 -9.14
C GLN A 130 -18.20 -15.82 -8.81
N ASN A 131 -16.93 -15.76 -9.23
CA ASN A 131 -15.95 -16.80 -8.92
C ASN A 131 -15.70 -16.87 -7.40
N GLY A 132 -15.79 -18.07 -6.82
CA GLY A 132 -15.60 -18.31 -5.39
C GLY A 132 -16.88 -18.23 -4.55
N VAL A 133 -17.99 -17.78 -5.15
CA VAL A 133 -19.32 -17.71 -4.49
C VAL A 133 -20.25 -18.76 -5.09
N ASP A 134 -20.34 -18.81 -6.42
CA ASP A 134 -21.29 -19.69 -7.13
C ASP A 134 -20.70 -21.06 -7.51
N ASP A 135 -19.48 -21.36 -7.03
CA ASP A 135 -18.67 -22.50 -7.45
C ASP A 135 -19.18 -23.84 -6.93
N GLN A 136 -20.01 -23.86 -5.87
CA GLN A 136 -20.42 -25.09 -5.17
C GLN A 136 -21.55 -25.87 -5.86
N SER A 137 -22.08 -25.38 -6.98
CA SER A 137 -23.14 -26.07 -7.74
C SER A 137 -22.57 -26.93 -8.86
N SER A 138 -23.32 -27.93 -9.34
CA SER A 138 -22.95 -28.72 -10.53
C SER A 138 -22.80 -27.83 -11.78
N VAL A 139 -23.57 -26.74 -11.84
CA VAL A 139 -23.44 -25.66 -12.84
C VAL A 139 -22.11 -24.90 -12.66
N GLY A 140 -21.67 -24.72 -11.40
CA GLY A 140 -20.40 -24.10 -11.03
C GLY A 140 -19.19 -24.74 -11.71
N ASN A 141 -19.12 -26.08 -11.77
CA ASN A 141 -18.01 -26.79 -12.43
C ASN A 141 -17.91 -26.47 -13.94
N PHE A 142 -19.03 -26.47 -14.66
CA PHE A 142 -19.05 -26.10 -16.07
C PHE A 142 -18.68 -24.63 -16.27
N CYS A 143 -19.22 -23.74 -15.44
CA CYS A 143 -18.90 -22.32 -15.47
C CYS A 143 -17.42 -22.06 -15.17
N ASN A 144 -16.79 -22.82 -14.28
CA ASN A 144 -15.37 -22.72 -13.97
C ASN A 144 -14.50 -23.05 -15.19
N ALA A 145 -14.80 -24.15 -15.90
CA ALA A 145 -14.11 -24.50 -17.15
C ALA A 145 -14.25 -23.39 -18.22
N LEU A 146 -15.44 -22.79 -18.36
CA LEU A 146 -15.65 -21.65 -19.25
C LEU A 146 -14.83 -20.41 -18.83
N ARG A 147 -14.71 -20.14 -17.53
CA ARG A 147 -13.88 -19.04 -17.01
C ARG A 147 -12.39 -19.25 -17.25
N GLU A 148 -11.90 -20.48 -17.15
CA GLU A 148 -10.50 -20.80 -17.49
C GLU A 148 -10.22 -20.57 -18.98
N LEU A 149 -11.14 -20.99 -19.86
CA LEU A 149 -11.05 -20.69 -21.29
C LEU A 149 -11.09 -19.17 -21.57
N HIS A 150 -11.95 -18.43 -20.87
CA HIS A 150 -11.98 -16.96 -20.99
C HIS A 150 -10.69 -16.32 -20.47
N SER A 151 -10.10 -16.84 -19.39
CA SER A 151 -8.82 -16.39 -18.84
C SER A 151 -7.70 -16.47 -19.88
N LEU A 152 -7.65 -17.56 -20.66
CA LEU A 152 -6.70 -17.70 -21.77
C LEU A 152 -6.90 -16.64 -22.84
N LYS A 153 -8.15 -16.35 -23.23
CA LYS A 153 -8.47 -15.30 -24.22
C LYS A 153 -8.06 -13.92 -23.74
N VAL A 154 -8.32 -13.59 -22.47
CA VAL A 154 -7.91 -12.31 -21.86
C VAL A 154 -6.39 -12.14 -21.93
N LEU A 155 -5.64 -13.20 -21.62
CA LEU A 155 -4.18 -13.18 -21.69
C LEU A 155 -3.66 -13.05 -23.14
N GLN A 156 -4.35 -13.64 -24.12
CA GLN A 156 -4.02 -13.48 -25.54
C GLN A 156 -4.26 -12.05 -26.05
N HIS A 157 -5.30 -11.37 -25.56
CA HIS A 157 -5.59 -9.98 -25.91
C HIS A 157 -4.51 -8.98 -25.45
N ARG A 158 -3.70 -9.33 -24.42
CA ARG A 158 -2.64 -8.48 -23.86
C ARG A 158 -3.08 -7.05 -23.53
N SER A 159 -4.34 -6.89 -23.12
CA SER A 159 -4.92 -5.58 -22.77
C SER A 159 -5.23 -5.50 -21.28
N SER A 160 -4.65 -4.50 -20.61
CA SER A 160 -4.89 -4.23 -19.19
C SER A 160 -6.35 -3.87 -18.90
N GLN A 161 -7.01 -3.13 -19.81
CA GLN A 161 -8.43 -2.78 -19.70
C GLN A 161 -9.32 -4.01 -19.77
N HIS A 162 -9.05 -4.93 -20.71
CA HIS A 162 -9.81 -6.18 -20.81
C HIS A 162 -9.63 -7.04 -19.55
N ALA A 163 -8.41 -7.11 -19.02
CA ALA A 163 -8.15 -7.81 -17.75
C ALA A 163 -8.92 -7.18 -16.58
N ARG A 164 -9.00 -5.84 -16.48
CA ARG A 164 -9.78 -5.15 -15.44
C ARG A 164 -11.27 -5.49 -15.50
N VAL A 165 -11.86 -5.49 -16.70
CA VAL A 165 -13.28 -5.85 -16.88
C VAL A 165 -13.51 -7.31 -16.50
N PHE A 166 -12.63 -8.21 -16.95
CA PHE A 166 -12.71 -9.62 -16.59
C PHE A 166 -12.67 -9.85 -15.06
N LEU A 167 -11.77 -9.15 -14.37
CA LEU A 167 -11.59 -9.28 -12.91
C LEU A 167 -12.79 -8.83 -12.08
N GLN A 168 -13.75 -8.08 -12.64
CA GLN A 168 -14.95 -7.65 -11.92
C GLN A 168 -15.81 -8.83 -11.45
N ASN A 169 -15.70 -9.99 -12.09
CA ASN A 169 -16.43 -11.22 -11.73
C ASN A 169 -15.52 -12.30 -11.10
N GLY A 170 -14.34 -11.89 -10.65
CA GLY A 170 -13.30 -12.75 -10.07
C GLY A 170 -12.42 -13.46 -11.10
N CYS A 171 -11.46 -14.24 -10.60
CA CYS A 171 -10.43 -14.90 -11.40
C CYS A 171 -10.15 -16.31 -10.87
N PRO A 172 -10.11 -17.34 -11.74
CA PRO A 172 -9.71 -18.69 -11.36
C PRO A 172 -8.28 -18.71 -10.78
N LEU A 173 -8.05 -19.54 -9.75
CA LEU A 173 -6.82 -19.55 -8.96
C LEU A 173 -5.55 -19.62 -9.84
N GLY A 174 -5.49 -20.56 -10.78
CA GLY A 174 -4.31 -20.79 -11.64
C GLY A 174 -3.98 -19.66 -12.62
N PHE A 175 -4.85 -18.66 -12.76
CA PHE A 175 -4.67 -17.54 -13.69
C PHE A 175 -4.43 -16.20 -12.96
N ARG A 176 -4.59 -16.15 -11.63
CA ARG A 176 -4.55 -14.90 -10.85
C ARG A 176 -3.26 -14.12 -11.06
N SER A 177 -2.11 -14.75 -10.89
CA SER A 177 -0.81 -14.08 -11.01
C SER A 177 -0.63 -13.40 -12.38
N ARG A 178 -0.94 -14.11 -13.46
CA ARG A 178 -0.80 -13.62 -14.83
C ARG A 178 -1.83 -12.54 -15.17
N ILE A 179 -3.09 -12.70 -14.78
CA ILE A 179 -4.15 -11.72 -15.05
C ILE A 179 -3.97 -10.46 -14.21
N TRP A 180 -3.53 -10.58 -12.95
CA TRP A 180 -3.23 -9.43 -12.09
C TRP A 180 -2.03 -8.64 -12.62
N ALA A 181 -0.96 -9.32 -13.05
CA ALA A 181 0.16 -8.67 -13.73
C ALA A 181 -0.32 -7.94 -15.00
N LEU A 182 -1.15 -8.57 -15.84
CA LEU A 182 -1.71 -7.93 -17.03
C LEU A 182 -2.58 -6.71 -16.71
N CYS A 183 -3.44 -6.81 -15.69
CA CYS A 183 -4.31 -5.73 -15.20
C CYS A 183 -3.51 -4.51 -14.74
N LEU A 184 -2.37 -4.75 -14.09
CA LEU A 184 -1.42 -3.73 -13.63
C LEU A 184 -0.45 -3.29 -14.74
N ASN A 185 -0.59 -3.82 -15.95
CA ASN A 185 0.31 -3.57 -17.08
C ASN A 185 1.79 -3.91 -16.78
N ILE A 186 2.02 -5.02 -16.09
CA ILE A 186 3.34 -5.47 -15.66
C ILE A 186 3.86 -6.52 -16.63
N ASN A 187 5.04 -6.25 -17.17
CA ASN A 187 5.87 -7.22 -17.86
C ASN A 187 7.31 -7.05 -17.35
N VAL A 188 7.82 -8.02 -16.60
CA VAL A 188 9.13 -7.88 -15.93
C VAL A 188 10.25 -7.96 -16.96
N THR A 189 10.99 -6.87 -17.09
CA THR A 189 12.10 -6.75 -18.05
C THR A 189 13.46 -6.99 -17.40
N ARG A 190 14.53 -7.05 -18.22
CA ARG A 190 15.91 -7.10 -17.72
C ARG A 190 16.28 -5.83 -16.95
N SER A 191 15.78 -4.66 -17.38
CA SER A 191 16.02 -3.40 -16.67
C SER A 191 15.33 -3.37 -15.31
N ASP A 192 14.15 -3.99 -15.18
CA ASP A 192 13.49 -4.11 -13.88
C ASP A 192 14.29 -5.00 -12.92
N ARG A 193 14.84 -6.11 -13.41
CA ARG A 193 15.72 -6.98 -12.60
C ARG A 193 17.00 -6.26 -12.18
N ALA A 194 17.64 -5.53 -13.10
CA ALA A 194 18.83 -4.72 -12.77
C ALA A 194 18.50 -3.63 -11.73
N TYR A 195 17.35 -2.98 -11.87
CA TYR A 195 16.87 -1.98 -10.91
C TYR A 195 16.61 -2.59 -9.53
N TYR A 196 15.96 -3.75 -9.47
CA TYR A 196 15.78 -4.48 -8.22
C TYR A 196 17.11 -4.89 -7.59
N SER A 197 18.09 -5.34 -8.39
CA SER A 197 19.45 -5.63 -7.90
C SER A 197 20.13 -4.40 -7.29
N GLN A 198 19.94 -3.21 -7.86
CA GLN A 198 20.41 -1.96 -7.24
C GLN A 198 19.72 -1.69 -5.91
N LEU A 199 18.40 -1.91 -5.82
CA LEU A 199 17.69 -1.78 -4.54
C LEU A 199 18.19 -2.79 -3.51
N LYS A 200 18.45 -4.05 -3.91
CA LYS A 200 19.08 -5.07 -3.06
C LYS A 200 20.44 -4.57 -2.53
N GLN A 201 21.26 -3.97 -3.38
CA GLN A 201 22.54 -3.40 -2.96
C GLN A 201 22.34 -2.28 -1.93
N ASN A 202 21.40 -1.37 -2.18
CA ASN A 202 21.04 -0.31 -1.23
C ASN A 202 20.50 -0.88 0.10
N VAL A 203 19.81 -2.03 0.06
CA VAL A 203 19.40 -2.78 1.26
C VAL A 203 20.61 -3.28 2.02
N ALA A 204 21.66 -3.77 1.38
CA ALA A 204 22.85 -4.23 2.07
C ALA A 204 23.65 -3.05 2.68
N GLU A 205 23.84 -1.97 1.92
CA GLU A 205 24.72 -0.85 2.26
C GLU A 205 24.19 0.08 3.35
N THR A 206 22.87 0.32 3.42
CA THR A 206 22.29 1.33 4.31
C THR A 206 21.31 0.71 5.30
N ASP A 207 21.49 0.95 6.60
CA ASP A 207 20.57 0.52 7.67
C ASP A 207 19.53 1.59 7.95
N LEU A 208 18.36 1.51 7.31
CA LEU A 208 17.31 2.50 7.56
C LEU A 208 16.68 2.20 8.92
N VAL A 209 16.47 3.20 9.77
CA VAL A 209 15.75 3.00 11.05
C VAL A 209 14.36 2.40 10.84
N VAL A 210 13.70 2.67 9.70
CA VAL A 210 12.42 2.06 9.34
C VAL A 210 12.52 0.57 8.99
N ASP A 211 13.71 0.03 8.68
CA ASP A 211 13.90 -1.41 8.53
C ASP A 211 13.59 -2.13 9.85
N GLN A 212 13.87 -1.48 10.99
CA GLN A 212 13.56 -2.03 12.31
C GLN A 212 12.06 -2.24 12.51
N LEU A 213 11.22 -1.39 11.90
CA LEU A 213 9.77 -1.56 11.92
C LEU A 213 9.37 -2.82 11.13
N ILE A 214 10.01 -3.06 9.97
CA ILE A 214 9.80 -4.29 9.19
C ILE A 214 10.28 -5.52 9.93
N HIS A 215 11.46 -5.47 10.58
CA HIS A 215 11.91 -6.62 11.36
C HIS A 215 10.96 -6.92 12.53
N LYS A 216 10.40 -5.88 13.16
CA LYS A 216 9.40 -6.03 14.21
C LYS A 216 8.09 -6.64 13.69
N GLU A 217 7.64 -6.22 12.51
CA GLU A 217 6.49 -6.83 11.81
C GLU A 217 6.71 -8.33 11.57
N MET A 218 7.90 -8.72 11.11
CA MET A 218 8.19 -10.15 10.85
C MET A 218 8.14 -10.98 12.14
N GLN A 219 8.59 -10.44 13.27
CA GLN A 219 8.52 -11.16 14.54
C GLN A 219 7.12 -11.21 15.16
N LEU A 220 6.34 -10.13 15.04
CA LEU A 220 5.06 -10.01 15.75
C LEU A 220 3.89 -10.53 14.94
N ILE A 221 3.92 -10.34 13.62
CA ILE A 221 2.79 -10.64 12.74
C ILE A 221 3.13 -11.87 11.90
N VAL A 222 4.03 -11.74 10.92
CA VAL A 222 4.23 -12.75 9.89
C VAL A 222 4.75 -14.06 10.46
N GLY A 223 5.79 -14.01 11.30
CA GLY A 223 6.43 -15.20 11.87
C GLY A 223 5.57 -15.94 12.90
N ASN A 224 4.53 -15.30 13.44
CA ASN A 224 3.56 -15.92 14.36
C ASN A 224 2.26 -16.31 13.66
N ASP A 225 2.10 -16.00 12.37
CA ASP A 225 0.91 -16.30 11.61
C ASP A 225 1.06 -17.68 10.94
N GLU A 226 0.11 -18.58 11.23
CA GLU A 226 0.12 -19.96 10.74
C GLU A 226 0.09 -20.06 9.20
N MET A 227 -0.43 -19.03 8.53
CA MET A 227 -0.57 -18.99 7.07
C MET A 227 0.60 -18.29 6.38
N TYR A 228 1.31 -17.37 7.07
CA TYR A 228 2.30 -16.51 6.41
C TYR A 228 3.75 -16.70 6.88
N PHE A 229 4.00 -17.46 7.95
CA PHE A 229 5.37 -17.64 8.49
C PHE A 229 6.37 -18.16 7.44
N VAL A 230 5.91 -18.97 6.48
CA VAL A 230 6.74 -19.52 5.39
C VAL A 230 7.24 -18.45 4.41
N PHE A 231 6.66 -17.25 4.41
CA PHE A 231 6.99 -16.18 3.48
C PHE A 231 7.84 -15.06 4.09
N CYS A 232 8.37 -15.22 5.30
CA CYS A 232 9.19 -14.20 5.98
C CYS A 232 10.28 -13.63 5.05
N ASP A 233 11.05 -14.49 4.38
CA ASP A 233 12.11 -14.07 3.48
C ASP A 233 11.60 -13.34 2.22
N TYR A 234 10.47 -13.79 1.66
CA TYR A 234 9.83 -13.12 0.52
C TYR A 234 9.37 -11.71 0.90
N ILE A 235 8.79 -11.55 2.08
CA ILE A 235 8.29 -10.27 2.54
C ILE A 235 9.46 -9.30 2.81
N TYR A 236 10.59 -9.77 3.36
CA TYR A 236 11.81 -8.96 3.44
C TYR A 236 12.32 -8.52 2.06
N LYS A 237 12.38 -9.45 1.11
CA LYS A 237 12.79 -9.21 -0.29
C LYS A 237 11.88 -8.22 -1.02
N VAL A 238 10.70 -7.91 -0.50
CA VAL A 238 9.79 -6.90 -1.06
C VAL A 238 9.88 -5.59 -0.29
N LEU A 239 9.72 -5.64 1.05
CA LEU A 239 9.54 -4.45 1.87
C LEU A 239 10.85 -3.67 2.07
N LEU A 240 12.00 -4.33 2.21
CA LEU A 240 13.27 -3.61 2.39
C LEU A 240 13.68 -2.85 1.10
N PRO A 241 13.61 -3.46 -0.10
CA PRO A 241 13.78 -2.72 -1.36
C PRO A 241 12.74 -1.61 -1.53
N PHE A 242 11.48 -1.87 -1.19
CA PHE A 242 10.39 -0.89 -1.32
C PHE A 242 10.68 0.40 -0.56
N LEU A 243 11.19 0.31 0.67
CA LEU A 243 11.49 1.50 1.48
C LEU A 243 12.57 2.40 0.86
N ARG A 244 13.40 1.85 -0.03
CA ARG A 244 14.51 2.52 -0.72
C ARG A 244 14.18 2.96 -2.13
N ASP A 245 13.03 2.58 -2.69
CA ASP A 245 12.67 2.89 -4.07
C ASP A 245 12.08 4.31 -4.17
N PRO A 246 12.82 5.30 -4.71
CA PRO A 246 12.32 6.66 -4.86
C PRO A 246 11.20 6.78 -5.91
N LYS A 247 11.00 5.81 -6.81
CA LYS A 247 9.87 5.84 -7.75
C LYS A 247 8.53 5.78 -7.02
N VAL A 248 8.49 5.15 -5.84
CA VAL A 248 7.29 5.14 -4.99
C VAL A 248 6.86 6.57 -4.65
N MET A 249 7.80 7.50 -4.51
CA MET A 249 7.49 8.90 -4.19
C MET A 249 6.70 9.63 -5.27
N GLU A 250 6.76 9.16 -6.51
CA GLU A 250 6.07 9.81 -7.64
C GLU A 250 4.55 9.88 -7.39
N VAL A 251 3.99 8.92 -6.63
CA VAL A 251 2.57 8.95 -6.27
C VAL A 251 2.20 10.14 -5.40
N PHE A 252 3.11 10.57 -4.51
CA PHE A 252 2.91 11.66 -3.55
C PHE A 252 3.03 13.04 -4.19
N ALA A 253 3.63 13.15 -5.39
CA ALA A 253 3.71 14.42 -6.13
C ALA A 253 2.32 15.01 -6.43
N SER A 254 1.29 14.15 -6.47
CA SER A 254 -0.09 14.57 -6.69
C SER A 254 -0.87 14.93 -5.42
N TYR A 255 -0.29 14.73 -4.24
CA TYR A 255 -0.95 14.97 -2.96
C TYR A 255 -0.17 16.04 -2.19
N PRO A 256 -0.58 17.32 -2.24
CA PRO A 256 0.09 18.37 -1.51
C PRO A 256 0.19 18.06 -0.01
N GLY A 257 1.34 18.37 0.59
CA GLY A 257 1.57 18.12 2.01
C GLY A 257 1.89 16.68 2.37
N THR A 258 2.13 15.78 1.40
CA THR A 258 2.45 14.36 1.67
C THR A 258 3.94 14.03 1.78
N VAL A 259 4.83 14.99 1.51
CA VAL A 259 6.29 14.75 1.50
C VAL A 259 6.81 14.64 2.94
N LEU A 260 7.29 13.44 3.29
CA LEU A 260 7.92 13.17 4.58
C LEU A 260 9.36 13.68 4.61
N LYS A 261 9.66 14.62 5.50
CA LYS A 261 11.01 15.11 5.73
C LYS A 261 11.44 14.84 7.17
N ALA A 262 12.61 14.23 7.34
CA ALA A 262 13.22 13.97 8.65
C ALA A 262 14.57 14.68 8.76
N SER A 263 14.94 15.12 9.96
CA SER A 263 16.25 15.75 10.20
C SER A 263 17.26 14.72 10.67
N ARG A 264 18.44 14.73 10.03
CA ARG A 264 19.61 14.03 10.57
C ARG A 264 20.09 14.79 11.80
N ARG A 265 20.37 14.11 12.91
CA ARG A 265 20.80 14.72 14.20
C ARG A 265 21.95 15.73 14.12
N LYS A 266 22.73 15.71 13.04
CA LYS A 266 23.92 16.57 12.83
C LYS A 266 23.73 17.60 11.71
N ASN A 267 22.57 17.68 11.06
CA ASN A 267 22.33 18.56 9.92
C ASN A 267 21.06 19.39 10.13
N ILE A 268 21.13 20.69 9.79
CA ILE A 268 19.97 21.59 9.83
C ILE A 268 18.99 21.25 8.69
N ASP A 269 19.50 20.67 7.60
CA ASP A 269 18.69 20.33 6.44
C ASP A 269 17.84 19.06 6.65
N SER A 270 16.53 19.21 6.47
CA SER A 270 15.58 18.11 6.44
C SER A 270 15.71 17.33 5.13
N VAL A 271 15.84 16.00 5.19
CA VAL A 271 15.92 15.12 4.02
C VAL A 271 14.64 14.33 3.84
N ILE A 272 14.31 13.95 2.61
CA ILE A 272 13.17 13.07 2.38
C ILE A 272 13.48 11.68 2.91
N TYR A 273 12.60 11.18 3.78
CA TYR A 273 12.88 9.95 4.52
C TYR A 273 11.60 9.17 4.84
N PRO A 274 11.57 7.84 4.61
CA PRO A 274 12.56 7.05 3.85
C PRO A 274 12.64 7.48 2.37
N PRO A 275 13.58 6.98 1.56
CA PRO A 275 13.66 7.32 0.14
C PRO A 275 12.35 7.11 -0.64
N SER A 276 11.54 6.12 -0.24
CA SER A 276 10.20 5.86 -0.78
C SER A 276 9.11 6.83 -0.34
N GLY A 277 9.36 7.66 0.67
CA GLY A 277 8.34 8.52 1.27
C GLY A 277 7.28 7.75 2.08
N VAL A 278 7.57 6.52 2.50
CA VAL A 278 6.62 5.67 3.23
C VAL A 278 7.19 5.23 4.56
N ILE A 279 6.49 5.51 5.66
CA ILE A 279 6.80 4.95 6.98
C ILE A 279 5.92 3.70 7.19
N PRO A 280 6.51 2.51 7.40
CA PRO A 280 5.75 1.30 7.73
C PRO A 280 4.90 1.49 8.99
N PHE A 281 3.64 1.09 8.90
CA PHE A 281 2.72 1.02 10.03
C PHE A 281 2.58 -0.41 10.53
N HIS A 282 1.94 -0.57 11.69
CA HIS A 282 1.65 -1.90 12.23
C HIS A 282 0.63 -2.67 11.37
N GLY A 283 1.04 -3.76 10.75
CA GLY A 283 0.28 -4.53 9.77
C GLY A 283 0.65 -4.22 8.32
N PHE A 284 1.68 -3.42 8.06
CA PHE A 284 2.12 -3.10 6.69
C PHE A 284 2.52 -4.35 5.89
N SER A 285 3.11 -5.33 6.57
CA SER A 285 3.47 -6.64 5.99
C SER A 285 2.28 -7.38 5.38
N MET A 286 1.08 -7.19 5.92
CA MET A 286 -0.15 -7.84 5.44
C MET A 286 -0.57 -7.41 4.04
N TYR A 287 0.00 -6.34 3.49
CA TYR A 287 -0.23 -5.97 2.08
C TYR A 287 0.58 -6.85 1.11
N VAL A 288 1.68 -7.44 1.57
CA VAL A 288 2.53 -8.33 0.76
C VAL A 288 2.17 -9.78 0.98
N SER A 289 1.86 -10.20 2.20
CA SER A 289 1.72 -11.63 2.55
C SER A 289 0.79 -12.43 1.63
N PRO A 290 -0.41 -11.94 1.24
CA PRO A 290 -1.27 -12.67 0.31
C PRO A 290 -0.70 -12.80 -1.10
N LEU A 291 0.14 -11.86 -1.53
CA LEU A 291 0.76 -11.87 -2.86
C LEU A 291 1.86 -12.94 -2.96
N CYS A 292 2.46 -13.36 -1.84
CA CYS A 292 3.45 -14.44 -1.80
C CYS A 292 2.88 -15.79 -2.26
N TYR A 293 1.57 -16.00 -2.14
CA TYR A 293 0.90 -17.18 -2.70
C TYR A 293 0.76 -17.14 -4.23
N LEU A 294 0.90 -15.97 -4.85
CA LEU A 294 0.67 -15.77 -6.28
C LEU A 294 1.98 -15.69 -7.08
N TYR A 295 3.08 -15.26 -6.47
CA TYR A 295 4.34 -14.99 -7.17
C TYR A 295 5.52 -15.61 -6.44
N ASP A 296 6.22 -16.49 -7.13
CA ASP A 296 7.44 -17.18 -6.73
C ASP A 296 8.71 -16.40 -7.09
N ASP A 297 8.71 -15.62 -8.16
CA ASP A 297 9.81 -14.70 -8.48
C ASP A 297 9.76 -13.45 -7.59
N PRO A 298 10.74 -13.23 -6.68
CA PRO A 298 10.74 -12.07 -5.78
C PRO A 298 10.81 -10.74 -6.53
N VAL A 299 11.40 -10.70 -7.73
CA VAL A 299 11.43 -9.47 -8.54
C VAL A 299 10.05 -9.15 -9.08
N GLN A 300 9.34 -10.15 -9.61
CA GLN A 300 7.97 -9.96 -10.07
C GLN A 300 7.05 -9.58 -8.92
N LEU A 301 7.16 -10.27 -7.78
CA LEU A 301 6.41 -9.96 -6.56
C LEU A 301 6.65 -8.50 -6.12
N TYR A 302 7.90 -8.05 -6.10
CA TYR A 302 8.26 -6.67 -5.80
C TYR A 302 7.59 -5.67 -6.75
N ILE A 303 7.67 -5.88 -8.05
CA ILE A 303 7.10 -4.98 -9.06
C ILE A 303 5.59 -4.92 -8.94
N VAL A 304 4.94 -6.07 -8.72
CA VAL A 304 3.49 -6.15 -8.48
C VAL A 304 3.11 -5.38 -7.23
N PHE A 305 3.80 -5.60 -6.12
CA PHE A 305 3.53 -4.88 -4.87
C PHE A 305 3.73 -3.37 -5.04
N ARG A 306 4.83 -2.93 -5.64
CA ARG A 306 5.09 -1.51 -5.91
C ARG A 306 3.96 -0.89 -6.73
N GLN A 307 3.52 -1.55 -7.81
CA GLN A 307 2.42 -1.05 -8.63
C GLN A 307 1.09 -1.04 -7.89
N MET A 308 0.77 -2.08 -7.12
CA MET A 308 -0.44 -2.08 -6.28
C MET A 308 -0.42 -0.95 -5.25
N TYR A 309 0.73 -0.70 -4.65
CA TYR A 309 0.88 0.40 -3.70
C TYR A 309 0.68 1.76 -4.36
N MET A 310 1.40 2.03 -5.45
CA MET A 310 1.33 3.28 -6.20
C MET A 310 -0.06 3.52 -6.82
N ASN A 311 -0.81 2.46 -7.15
CA ASN A 311 -2.15 2.60 -7.73
C ASN A 311 -3.24 2.68 -6.67
N TYR A 312 -3.13 1.91 -5.58
CA TYR A 312 -4.22 1.67 -4.65
C TYR A 312 -3.81 1.84 -3.19
N PHE A 313 -2.80 1.12 -2.69
CA PHE A 313 -2.59 1.04 -1.24
C PHE A 313 -2.14 2.36 -0.60
N HIS A 314 -1.46 3.25 -1.33
CA HIS A 314 -1.10 4.58 -0.81
C HIS A 314 -2.33 5.36 -0.30
N ARG A 315 -3.52 5.13 -0.89
CA ARG A 315 -4.77 5.81 -0.52
C ARG A 315 -5.31 5.39 0.86
N LEU A 316 -4.85 4.26 1.39
CA LEU A 316 -5.35 3.72 2.67
C LEU A 316 -4.80 4.46 3.88
N HIS A 317 -3.80 5.32 3.69
CA HIS A 317 -3.12 6.07 4.76
C HIS A 317 -2.80 7.52 4.36
N ILE A 318 -3.55 8.05 3.39
CA ILE A 318 -3.56 9.47 3.00
C ILE A 318 -4.96 10.04 3.24
N ILE A 319 -5.02 11.25 3.76
CA ILE A 319 -6.22 12.06 3.91
C ILE A 319 -6.36 12.91 2.64
N SER A 320 -7.33 12.60 1.79
CA SER A 320 -7.58 13.30 0.53
C SER A 320 -9.02 13.10 0.05
N ASP A 321 -9.51 14.01 -0.79
CA ASP A 321 -10.79 13.94 -1.51
C ASP A 321 -10.64 13.40 -2.96
N ASP A 322 -9.46 12.88 -3.34
CA ASP A 322 -9.19 12.43 -4.71
C ASP A 322 -10.22 11.37 -5.16
N PRO A 323 -11.00 11.63 -6.23
CA PRO A 323 -11.97 10.67 -6.73
C PRO A 323 -11.27 9.37 -7.18
N GLU A 324 -11.93 8.23 -6.94
CA GLU A 324 -11.43 6.86 -7.19
C GLU A 324 -10.92 6.56 -8.62
N VAL A 325 -11.03 7.49 -9.58
CA VAL A 325 -10.74 7.24 -10.99
C VAL A 325 -9.65 8.18 -11.49
N ARG A 326 -8.39 7.79 -11.31
CA ARG A 326 -7.42 8.08 -12.36
C ARG A 326 -7.74 7.15 -13.51
N ASN A 327 -8.33 7.70 -14.57
CA ASN A 327 -8.28 7.05 -15.88
C ASN A 327 -6.80 6.89 -16.21
N TYR A 328 -6.25 5.70 -15.97
CA TYR A 328 -4.92 5.38 -16.45
C TYR A 328 -4.94 5.59 -17.97
N PRO A 329 -4.02 6.39 -18.52
CA PRO A 329 -3.93 6.54 -19.95
C PRO A 329 -3.79 5.14 -20.56
N ALA A 330 -4.65 4.85 -21.53
CA ALA A 330 -4.42 3.74 -22.43
C ALA A 330 -3.12 4.04 -23.18
N HIS A 331 -2.05 3.34 -22.82
CA HIS A 331 -0.88 3.20 -23.67
C HIS A 331 -0.96 1.85 -24.36
#